data_AF-A0A183ABF7-F1
#
_entry.id   AF-A0A183ABF7-F1
#
_cell.length_a   1.000
_cell.length_b   1.000
_cell.length_c   1.000
_cell.angle_alpha   90.00
_cell.angle_beta   90.00
_cell.angle_gamma   90.00
#
_symmetry.space_group_name_H-M   'P 1'
#
loop_
_entity.id
_entity.type
_entity.pdbx_description
1 polymer ?
#
loop_
_entity_poly.entity_id
_entity_poly.type
_entity_poly.pdbx_seq_one_letter_code
_entity_poly.pdbx_strand_id
1 'polypeptide(L)'
;MALIGIGFTKCKEGGITQCSKLLLDLFVKLVNGEGKVDVLSKVLPGLVKLFQDENMFESKLLDVLWILDSAVVDVNSEAVRDRYFRLLHVCKAHVNPALLMERLSEDTLENMSLIQSKQQFQTRYVRTKTRLFFKQQKFNLLREENEGYAKLITELSQTRGPMDAVMTQVRSLIGYFDLDPNRVLDLILDVGEFRENMSEQLVKLIRFYNPDKLDLTHILGHKFHFTQDPGSTTPPSLYRIAAILLANGLINLDILYGHIVFFKKKKKKKKKKKHHIV
;
A
#
# COMPACT_ATOMS: atom_id res chain seq x y z
N MET A 1 44.97 23.99 14.60
CA MET A 1 44.24 24.92 15.49
C MET A 1 43.99 26.28 14.83
N ALA A 2 44.98 26.94 14.23
CA ALA A 2 44.77 28.22 13.53
C ALA A 2 43.80 28.14 12.32
N LEU A 3 43.85 27.06 11.54
CA LEU A 3 42.92 26.80 10.42
C LEU A 3 41.45 26.65 10.86
N ILE A 4 41.21 26.16 12.08
CA ILE A 4 39.86 25.97 12.62
C ILE A 4 39.28 27.33 13.02
N GLY A 5 40.07 28.17 13.71
CA GLY A 5 39.66 29.52 14.11
C GLY A 5 39.36 30.45 12.93
N ILE A 6 40.19 30.42 11.87
CA ILE A 6 39.98 31.21 10.65
C ILE A 6 38.77 30.72 9.84
N GLY A 7 38.48 29.42 9.90
CA GLY A 7 37.28 28.84 9.28
C GLY A 7 35.99 29.31 9.96
N PHE A 8 35.96 29.29 11.30
CA PHE A 8 34.80 29.72 12.08
C PHE A 8 34.43 31.20 11.90
N THR A 9 35.43 32.09 11.83
CA THR A 9 35.17 33.52 11.58
C THR A 9 34.59 33.74 10.18
N LYS A 10 35.12 33.07 9.15
CA LYS A 10 34.58 33.11 7.79
C LYS A 10 33.18 32.51 7.67
N CYS A 11 32.88 31.45 8.42
CA CYS A 11 31.52 30.89 8.47
C CYS A 11 30.52 31.84 9.14
N LYS A 12 30.95 32.59 10.16
CA LYS A 12 30.11 33.57 10.85
C LYS A 12 29.80 34.79 9.95
N GLU A 13 30.76 35.26 9.17
CA GLU A 13 30.60 36.41 8.28
C GLU A 13 29.88 36.08 6.96
N GLY A 14 30.07 34.87 6.41
CA GLY A 14 29.50 34.45 5.12
C GLY A 14 28.18 33.69 5.18
N GLY A 15 27.63 33.46 6.38
CA GLY A 15 26.39 32.71 6.60
C GLY A 15 26.46 31.22 6.22
N ILE A 16 25.31 30.55 6.24
CA ILE A 16 25.21 29.09 6.00
C ILE A 16 25.77 28.67 4.65
N THR A 17 25.49 29.42 3.58
CA THR A 17 25.90 29.05 2.22
C THR A 17 27.43 29.00 2.08
N GLN A 18 28.14 29.96 2.66
CA GLN A 18 29.60 29.96 2.65
C GLN A 18 30.16 28.85 3.55
N CYS A 19 29.52 28.60 4.68
CA CYS A 19 29.85 27.48 5.57
C CYS A 19 29.71 26.12 4.85
N SER A 20 28.63 25.90 4.10
CA SER A 20 28.41 24.66 3.34
C SER A 20 29.49 24.42 2.28
N LYS A 21 29.95 25.47 1.58
CA LYS A 21 31.06 25.37 0.62
C LYS A 21 32.37 24.97 1.30
N LEU A 22 32.70 25.64 2.42
CA LEU A 22 33.90 25.33 3.20
C LEU A 22 33.86 23.92 3.80
N LEU A 23 32.68 23.46 4.23
CA LEU A 23 32.46 22.09 4.70
C LEU A 23 32.65 21.08 3.58
N LEU A 24 32.12 21.33 2.39
CA LEU A 24 32.31 20.47 1.23
C LEU A 24 33.79 20.36 0.87
N ASP A 25 34.51 21.48 0.76
CA ASP A 25 35.95 21.50 0.48
C ASP A 25 36.75 20.74 1.54
N LEU A 26 36.40 20.93 2.82
CA LEU A 26 37.02 20.20 3.92
C LEU A 26 36.77 18.70 3.81
N PHE A 27 35.52 18.29 3.55
CA PHE A 27 35.15 16.88 3.46
C PHE A 27 35.86 16.20 2.29
N VAL A 28 35.93 16.85 1.12
CA VAL A 28 36.66 16.34 -0.05
C VAL A 28 38.14 16.13 0.28
N LYS A 29 38.80 17.10 0.93
CA LYS A 29 40.19 16.96 1.37
C LYS A 29 40.40 15.79 2.33
N LEU A 30 39.53 15.66 3.33
CA LEU A 30 39.60 14.57 4.31
C LEU A 30 39.39 13.20 3.65
N VAL A 31 38.44 13.09 2.72
CA VAL A 31 38.15 11.86 1.97
C VAL A 31 39.30 11.48 1.03
N ASN A 32 40.01 12.45 0.45
CA ASN A 32 41.21 12.24 -0.36
C ASN A 32 42.48 11.96 0.45
N GLY A 33 42.45 12.11 1.78
CA GLY A 33 43.58 11.80 2.67
C GLY A 33 44.45 13.01 3.04
N GLU A 34 44.06 14.23 2.66
CA GLU A 34 44.71 15.48 3.04
C GLU A 34 44.31 15.93 4.46
N GLY A 35 44.44 15.04 5.45
CA GLY A 35 44.14 15.33 6.85
C GLY A 35 43.58 14.15 7.64
N LYS A 36 43.33 14.37 8.93
CA LYS A 36 42.71 13.38 9.83
C LYS A 36 41.23 13.70 10.05
N VAL A 37 40.37 12.71 9.89
CA VAL A 37 38.91 12.83 10.08
C VAL A 37 38.57 13.26 11.52
N ASP A 38 39.42 12.96 12.50
CA ASP A 38 39.27 13.35 13.91
C ASP A 38 39.10 14.86 14.13
N VAL A 39 39.56 15.69 13.18
CA VAL A 39 39.36 17.14 13.23
C VAL A 39 37.88 17.51 13.27
N LEU A 40 37.01 16.71 12.63
CA LEU A 40 35.57 16.96 12.57
C LEU A 40 34.89 16.89 13.93
N SER A 41 35.40 16.06 14.85
CA SER A 41 34.88 15.96 16.22
C SER A 41 34.95 17.28 16.99
N LYS A 42 35.85 18.19 16.60
CA LYS A 42 35.99 19.53 17.19
C LYS A 42 35.25 20.59 16.40
N VAL A 43 35.16 20.44 15.08
CA VAL A 43 34.56 21.43 14.18
C VAL A 43 33.03 21.35 14.19
N LEU A 44 32.46 20.15 14.05
CA LEU A 44 31.00 19.98 13.94
C LEU A 44 30.22 20.49 15.16
N PRO A 45 30.61 20.20 16.42
CA PRO A 45 29.90 20.75 17.58
C PRO A 45 29.94 22.28 17.64
N GLY A 46 31.05 22.89 17.20
CA GLY A 46 31.17 24.34 17.14
C GLY A 46 30.23 24.95 16.09
N LEU A 47 30.07 24.29 14.94
CA LEU A 47 29.17 24.77 13.88
C LEU A 47 27.71 24.59 14.23
N VAL A 48 27.34 23.44 14.83
CA VAL A 48 25.99 23.19 15.31
C VAL A 48 25.57 24.22 16.36
N LYS A 49 26.48 24.58 17.28
CA LYS A 49 26.24 25.68 18.24
C LYS A 49 26.12 27.04 17.58
N LEU A 50 26.94 27.32 16.56
CA LEU A 50 26.96 28.62 15.89
C LEU A 50 25.69 28.86 15.05
N PHE A 51 25.09 27.81 14.51
CA PHE A 51 23.88 27.86 13.70
C PHE A 51 22.66 27.24 14.39
N GLN A 52 22.66 27.16 15.73
CA GLN A 52 21.60 26.50 16.49
C GLN A 52 20.22 27.15 16.29
N ASP A 53 20.19 28.46 16.03
CA ASP A 53 18.97 29.23 15.79
C ASP A 53 18.49 29.17 14.32
N GLU A 54 19.29 28.59 13.41
CA GLU A 54 18.95 28.47 12.00
C GLU A 54 18.49 27.05 11.65
N ASN A 55 17.17 26.87 11.54
CA ASN A 55 16.50 25.61 11.21
C ASN A 55 16.98 24.94 9.89
N MET A 56 17.75 25.64 9.06
CA MET A 56 18.19 25.16 7.75
C MET A 56 19.59 24.54 7.75
N PHE A 57 20.37 24.70 8.84
CA PHE A 57 21.76 24.23 8.87
C PHE A 57 21.88 22.71 8.73
N GLU A 58 21.08 21.94 9.47
CA GLU A 58 21.08 20.46 9.38
C GLU A 58 20.78 20.01 7.95
N SER A 59 19.75 20.59 7.33
CA SER A 59 19.36 20.30 5.94
C SER A 59 20.47 20.60 4.95
N LYS A 60 21.19 21.72 5.12
CA LYS A 60 22.32 22.11 4.27
C LYS A 60 23.56 21.26 4.49
N LEU A 61 23.82 20.84 5.72
CA LEU A 61 24.87 19.86 6.02
C LEU A 61 24.58 18.51 5.34
N LEU A 62 23.32 18.08 5.35
CA LEU A 62 22.87 16.89 4.66
C LEU A 62 22.99 16.99 3.14
N ASP A 63 22.68 18.14 2.54
CA ASP A 63 22.92 18.38 1.11
C ASP A 63 24.42 18.19 0.77
N VAL A 64 25.33 18.69 1.63
CA VAL A 64 26.79 18.49 1.46
C VAL A 64 27.17 17.01 1.58
N LEU A 65 26.62 16.30 2.56
CA LEU A 65 26.87 14.86 2.74
C LEU A 65 26.31 14.04 1.57
N TRP A 66 25.18 14.43 1.00
CA TRP A 66 24.57 13.78 -0.14
C TRP A 66 25.39 13.95 -1.42
N ILE A 67 25.90 15.15 -1.68
CA ILE A 67 26.83 15.41 -2.80
C ILE A 67 28.08 14.54 -2.65
N LEU A 68 28.62 14.46 -1.42
CA LEU A 68 29.79 13.64 -1.14
C LEU A 68 29.50 12.13 -1.29
N ASP A 69 28.35 11.66 -0.81
CA ASP A 69 27.90 10.27 -1.00
C ASP A 69 27.87 9.92 -2.48
N SER A 70 27.19 10.74 -3.27
CA SER A 70 27.06 10.56 -4.72
C SER A 70 28.41 10.54 -5.42
N ALA A 71 29.37 11.37 -4.98
CA ALA A 71 30.71 11.40 -5.54
C ALA A 71 31.57 10.19 -5.15
N VAL A 72 31.37 9.62 -3.95
CA VAL A 72 32.16 8.49 -3.44
C VAL A 72 31.66 7.15 -3.97
N VAL A 73 30.36 7.03 -4.30
CA VAL A 73 29.76 5.81 -4.84
C VAL A 73 30.52 5.28 -6.07
N ASP A 74 31.00 6.16 -6.94
CA ASP A 74 31.72 5.79 -8.18
C ASP A 74 33.24 5.62 -8.00
N VAL A 75 33.78 5.84 -6.79
CA VAL A 75 35.22 5.79 -6.53
C VAL A 75 35.67 4.38 -6.14
N ASN A 76 36.48 3.76 -7.00
CA ASN A 76 37.03 2.40 -6.79
C ASN A 76 38.15 2.30 -5.74
N SER A 77 38.43 3.36 -4.97
CA SER A 77 39.46 3.34 -3.92
C SER A 77 38.87 2.98 -2.56
N GLU A 78 39.27 1.83 -2.03
CA GLU A 78 38.84 1.36 -0.70
C GLU A 78 39.25 2.32 0.42
N ALA A 79 40.46 2.90 0.34
CA ALA A 79 40.94 3.88 1.30
C ALA A 79 40.10 5.17 1.34
N VAL A 80 39.55 5.59 0.19
CA VAL A 80 38.67 6.76 0.08
C VAL A 80 37.32 6.45 0.73
N ARG A 81 36.74 5.29 0.42
CA ARG A 81 35.47 4.82 1.00
C ARG A 81 35.57 4.68 2.53
N ASP A 82 36.66 4.12 3.03
CA ASP A 82 36.95 4.01 4.46
C ASP A 82 37.00 5.35 5.19
N ARG A 83 37.60 6.36 4.56
CA ARG A 83 37.65 7.73 5.13
C ARG A 83 36.28 8.39 5.07
N TYR A 84 35.51 8.15 4.01
CA TYR A 84 34.13 8.62 3.88
C TYR A 84 33.21 8.04 4.97
N PHE A 85 33.24 6.73 5.22
CA PHE A 85 32.43 6.12 6.29
C PHE A 85 32.83 6.60 7.68
N ARG A 86 34.13 6.81 7.94
CA ARG A 86 34.60 7.45 9.18
C ARG A 86 34.05 8.86 9.33
N LEU A 87 34.03 9.65 8.25
CA LEU A 87 33.47 11.00 8.25
C LEU A 87 31.97 10.97 8.56
N LEU A 88 31.21 10.11 7.87
CA LEU A 88 29.78 9.93 8.12
C LEU A 88 29.48 9.53 9.55
N HIS A 89 30.31 8.66 10.16
CA HIS A 89 30.14 8.24 11.54
C HIS A 89 30.23 9.41 12.53
N VAL A 90 31.15 10.35 12.30
CA VAL A 90 31.24 11.57 13.11
C VAL A 90 30.04 12.49 12.86
N CYS A 91 29.62 12.65 11.61
CA CYS A 91 28.47 13.49 11.25
C CYS A 91 27.13 12.94 11.79
N LYS A 92 26.98 11.61 11.89
CA LYS A 92 25.76 10.95 12.39
C LYS A 92 25.35 11.41 13.79
N ALA A 93 26.30 11.80 14.65
CA ALA A 93 26.01 12.30 16.00
C ALA A 93 25.38 13.71 16.01
N HIS A 94 25.38 14.41 14.88
CA HIS A 94 24.99 15.81 14.78
C HIS A 94 23.81 16.04 13.83
N VAL A 95 23.18 14.98 13.34
CA VAL A 95 22.10 15.05 12.34
C VAL A 95 21.00 14.05 12.70
N ASN A 96 19.74 14.42 12.45
CA ASN A 96 18.62 13.51 12.61
C ASN A 96 18.76 12.26 11.71
N PRO A 97 18.76 11.03 12.27
CA PRO A 97 18.83 9.80 11.50
C PRO A 97 17.77 9.67 10.40
N ALA A 98 16.57 10.22 10.60
CA ALA A 98 15.50 10.18 9.61
C ALA A 98 15.88 10.92 8.30
N LEU A 99 16.57 12.05 8.44
CA LEU A 99 17.00 12.85 7.28
C LEU A 99 18.19 12.21 6.55
N LEU A 100 19.04 11.45 7.25
CA LEU A 100 20.09 10.64 6.63
C LEU A 100 19.49 9.52 5.78
N MET A 101 18.44 8.85 6.29
CA MET A 101 17.71 7.81 5.55
C MET A 101 16.98 8.33 4.31
N GLU A 102 16.59 9.62 4.30
CA GLU A 102 15.92 10.24 3.16
C GLU A 102 16.88 10.53 1.99
N ARG A 103 18.13 10.92 2.29
CA ARG A 103 19.05 11.47 1.28
C ARG A 103 20.18 10.52 0.86
N LEU A 104 20.70 9.69 1.75
CA LEU A 104 21.85 8.83 1.44
C LEU A 104 21.43 7.60 0.60
N SER A 105 22.37 7.09 -0.18
CA SER A 105 22.21 5.87 -0.96
C SER A 105 22.04 4.63 -0.08
N GLU A 106 21.35 3.62 -0.61
CA GLU A 106 21.03 2.39 0.13
C GLU A 106 22.28 1.62 0.58
N ASP A 107 23.33 1.61 -0.24
CA ASP A 107 24.62 0.99 0.11
C ASP A 107 25.24 1.70 1.32
N THR A 108 25.21 3.04 1.33
CA THR A 108 25.73 3.83 2.44
C THR A 108 24.89 3.64 3.71
N LEU A 109 23.57 3.54 3.59
CA LEU A 109 22.68 3.27 4.72
C LEU A 109 22.92 1.90 5.36
N GLU A 110 23.20 0.87 4.55
CA GLU A 110 23.52 -0.48 5.03
C GLU A 110 24.86 -0.49 5.79
N ASN A 111 25.90 0.12 5.20
CA ASN A 111 27.21 0.26 5.84
C ASN A 111 27.15 1.08 7.15
N MET A 112 26.27 2.07 7.23
CA MET A 112 26.04 2.87 8.44
C MET A 112 25.11 2.20 9.46
N SER A 113 24.64 0.97 9.16
CA SER A 113 23.69 0.20 9.96
C SER A 113 22.41 0.99 10.28
N LEU A 114 21.98 1.84 9.35
CA LEU A 114 20.69 2.54 9.37
C LEU A 114 19.59 1.67 8.74
N ILE A 115 19.98 0.77 7.83
CA ILE A 115 19.13 -0.31 7.33
C ILE A 115 19.81 -1.66 7.56
N GLN A 116 19.01 -2.72 7.76
CA GLN A 116 19.53 -4.07 8.02
C GLN A 116 20.06 -4.76 6.75
N SER A 117 19.40 -4.51 5.61
CA SER A 117 19.77 -5.12 4.34
C SER A 117 19.27 -4.28 3.18
N LYS A 118 20.15 -3.96 2.23
CA LYS A 118 19.79 -3.28 0.97
C LYS A 118 18.74 -4.07 0.19
N GLN A 119 18.91 -5.39 0.08
CA GLN A 119 17.97 -6.25 -0.66
C GLN A 119 16.57 -6.26 -0.03
N GLN A 120 16.49 -6.34 1.30
CA GLN A 120 15.19 -6.30 2.00
C GLN A 120 14.54 -4.92 1.89
N PHE A 121 15.34 -3.85 1.97
CA PHE A 121 14.87 -2.49 1.80
C PHE A 121 14.26 -2.29 0.41
N GLN A 122 14.98 -2.68 -0.65
CA GLN A 122 14.49 -2.63 -2.04
C GLN A 122 13.20 -3.43 -2.23
N THR A 123 13.13 -4.63 -1.67
CA THR A 123 11.92 -5.46 -1.73
C THR A 123 10.72 -4.74 -1.09
N ARG A 124 10.92 -4.09 0.06
CA ARG A 124 9.88 -3.30 0.72
C ARG A 124 9.52 -2.05 -0.08
N TYR A 125 10.50 -1.34 -0.62
CA TYR A 125 10.31 -0.17 -1.48
C TYR A 125 9.42 -0.51 -2.67
N VAL A 126 9.75 -1.56 -3.43
CA VAL A 126 8.97 -2.01 -4.59
C VAL A 126 7.54 -2.40 -4.19
N ARG A 127 7.36 -3.12 -3.07
CA ARG A 127 6.03 -3.50 -2.58
C ARG A 127 5.18 -2.29 -2.20
N THR A 128 5.76 -1.34 -1.47
CA THR A 128 5.07 -0.11 -1.07
C THR A 128 4.70 0.74 -2.27
N LYS A 129 5.64 0.93 -3.20
CA LYS A 129 5.43 1.65 -4.45
C LYS A 129 4.31 1.01 -5.27
N THR A 130 4.38 -0.31 -5.46
CA THR A 130 3.36 -1.06 -6.19
C THR A 130 1.99 -0.92 -5.54
N ARG A 131 1.92 -1.05 -4.21
CA ARG A 131 0.67 -0.85 -3.47
C ARG A 131 0.12 0.57 -3.63
N LEU A 132 0.98 1.58 -3.56
CA LEU A 132 0.57 2.99 -3.68
C LEU A 132 0.00 3.31 -5.07
N PHE A 133 0.60 2.77 -6.13
CA PHE A 133 0.23 3.12 -7.51
C PHE A 133 -0.83 2.18 -8.14
N PHE A 134 -0.87 0.90 -7.74
CA PHE A 134 -1.73 -0.09 -8.42
C PHE A 134 -2.86 -0.63 -7.55
N LYS A 135 -2.86 -0.42 -6.23
CA LYS A 135 -3.97 -0.85 -5.39
C LYS A 135 -5.10 0.18 -5.48
N GLN A 136 -6.15 -0.16 -6.22
CA GLN A 136 -7.39 0.62 -6.17
C GLN A 136 -7.97 0.54 -4.76
N GLN A 137 -8.39 1.68 -4.23
CA GLN A 137 -9.19 1.73 -3.01
C GLN A 137 -10.59 1.25 -3.37
N LYS A 138 -10.93 0.05 -2.91
CA LYS A 138 -12.27 -0.54 -3.02
C LYS A 138 -12.61 -1.20 -1.71
N PHE A 139 -13.70 -0.81 -1.08
CA PHE A 139 -14.16 -1.39 0.17
C PHE A 139 -15.07 -2.57 -0.13
N ASN A 140 -14.60 -3.78 0.16
CA ASN A 140 -15.33 -5.01 -0.13
C ASN A 140 -16.12 -5.52 1.07
N LEU A 141 -15.75 -5.13 2.28
CA LEU A 141 -16.41 -5.58 3.50
C LEU A 141 -17.34 -4.49 4.03
N LEU A 142 -18.51 -4.91 4.54
CA LEU A 142 -19.51 -3.98 5.08
C LEU A 142 -18.92 -3.07 6.17
N ARG A 143 -18.05 -3.64 7.03
CA ARG A 143 -17.40 -2.92 8.12
C ARG A 143 -16.38 -1.86 7.69
N GLU A 144 -15.87 -1.97 6.45
CA GLU A 144 -14.89 -1.01 5.93
C GLU A 144 -15.56 0.32 5.57
N GLU A 145 -16.80 0.26 5.07
CA GLU A 145 -17.55 1.44 4.64
C GLU A 145 -19.05 1.30 4.97
N ASN A 146 -19.37 1.44 6.26
CA ASN A 146 -20.72 1.17 6.78
C ASN A 146 -21.79 2.10 6.18
N GLU A 147 -21.47 3.38 5.98
CA GLU A 147 -22.43 4.37 5.45
C GLU A 147 -22.80 4.07 4.00
N GLY A 148 -21.78 3.86 3.15
CA GLY A 148 -22.00 3.53 1.74
C GLY A 148 -22.84 2.27 1.56
N TYR A 149 -22.51 1.20 2.30
CA TYR A 149 -23.29 -0.04 2.25
C TYR A 149 -24.71 0.10 2.84
N ALA A 150 -24.90 0.87 3.92
CA ALA A 150 -26.23 1.11 4.48
C ALA A 150 -27.14 1.88 3.50
N LYS A 151 -26.60 2.92 2.86
CA LYS A 151 -27.32 3.69 1.81
C LYS A 151 -27.66 2.80 0.62
N LEU A 152 -26.72 1.97 0.17
CA LEU A 152 -26.92 1.04 -0.93
C LEU A 152 -28.04 0.03 -0.62
N ILE A 153 -27.99 -0.62 0.55
CA ILE A 153 -29.02 -1.59 0.95
C ILE A 153 -30.39 -0.91 1.05
N THR A 154 -30.44 0.31 1.59
CA THR A 154 -31.69 1.09 1.69
C THR A 154 -32.27 1.39 0.30
N GLU A 155 -31.43 1.85 -0.63
CA GLU A 155 -31.82 2.16 -2.01
C GLU A 155 -32.36 0.91 -2.73
N LEU A 156 -31.61 -0.20 -2.67
CA LEU A 156 -32.00 -1.47 -3.28
C LEU A 156 -33.28 -2.04 -2.66
N SER A 157 -33.46 -1.90 -1.34
CA SER A 157 -34.63 -2.43 -0.63
C SER A 157 -35.91 -1.64 -0.92
N GLN A 158 -35.80 -0.35 -1.16
CA GLN A 158 -36.95 0.51 -1.46
C GLN A 158 -37.32 0.47 -2.95
N THR A 159 -36.31 0.46 -3.84
CA THR A 159 -36.46 0.42 -5.30
C THR A 159 -37.54 1.39 -5.82
N ARG A 160 -37.49 2.64 -5.35
CA ARG A 160 -38.52 3.64 -5.66
C ARG A 160 -38.30 4.18 -7.08
N GLY A 161 -39.31 4.02 -7.93
CA GLY A 161 -39.29 4.55 -9.30
C GLY A 161 -38.72 3.57 -10.32
N PRO A 162 -38.29 4.07 -11.50
CA PRO A 162 -37.84 3.23 -12.59
C PRO A 162 -36.43 2.68 -12.32
N MET A 163 -36.14 1.47 -12.81
CA MET A 163 -34.92 0.71 -12.43
C MET A 163 -33.62 1.35 -12.95
N ASP A 164 -33.70 2.16 -13.99
CA ASP A 164 -32.60 2.96 -14.53
C ASP A 164 -32.18 4.09 -13.58
N ALA A 165 -33.15 4.76 -12.94
CA ALA A 165 -32.89 5.76 -11.91
C ALA A 165 -32.24 5.11 -10.67
N VAL A 166 -32.77 3.98 -10.22
CA VAL A 166 -32.20 3.20 -9.11
C VAL A 166 -30.76 2.77 -9.44
N MET A 167 -30.50 2.29 -10.66
CA MET A 167 -29.14 1.91 -11.05
C MET A 167 -28.19 3.12 -11.12
N THR A 168 -28.68 4.28 -11.54
CA THR A 168 -27.90 5.52 -11.53
C THR A 168 -27.48 5.88 -10.10
N GLN A 169 -28.39 5.73 -9.14
CA GLN A 169 -28.08 5.93 -7.72
C GLN A 169 -27.12 4.86 -7.17
N VAL A 170 -27.26 3.60 -7.59
CA VAL A 170 -26.30 2.53 -7.22
C VAL A 170 -24.89 2.87 -7.73
N ARG A 171 -24.75 3.34 -8.98
CA ARG A 171 -23.44 3.74 -9.53
C ARG A 171 -22.86 4.96 -8.83
N SER A 172 -23.70 5.94 -8.45
CA SER A 172 -23.21 7.11 -7.70
C SER A 172 -22.69 6.71 -6.32
N LEU A 173 -23.35 5.76 -5.63
CA LEU A 173 -22.88 5.21 -4.36
C LEU A 173 -21.57 4.42 -4.51
N ILE A 174 -21.45 3.60 -5.56
CA ILE A 174 -20.20 2.87 -5.86
C ILE A 174 -19.04 3.86 -6.03
N GLY A 175 -19.23 4.92 -6.82
CA GLY A 175 -18.19 5.89 -7.10
C GLY A 175 -17.88 6.84 -5.94
N TYR A 176 -18.88 7.22 -5.14
CA TYR A 176 -18.68 8.16 -4.02
C TYR A 176 -18.03 7.48 -2.81
N PHE A 177 -18.42 6.24 -2.51
CA PHE A 177 -17.93 5.49 -1.35
C PHE A 177 -16.88 4.43 -1.72
N ASP A 178 -16.36 4.42 -2.94
CA ASP A 178 -15.39 3.40 -3.41
C ASP A 178 -15.84 1.96 -3.11
N LEU A 179 -17.12 1.63 -3.29
CA LEU A 179 -17.65 0.30 -2.96
C LEU A 179 -17.14 -0.74 -3.97
N ASP A 180 -16.85 -1.96 -3.48
CA ASP A 180 -16.48 -3.05 -4.37
C ASP A 180 -17.67 -3.48 -5.27
N PRO A 181 -17.52 -3.45 -6.60
CA PRO A 181 -18.59 -3.81 -7.53
C PRO A 181 -19.13 -5.24 -7.33
N ASN A 182 -18.25 -6.21 -7.08
CA ASN A 182 -18.68 -7.60 -6.88
C ASN A 182 -19.48 -7.75 -5.58
N ARG A 183 -19.11 -7.00 -4.53
CA ARG A 183 -19.90 -6.95 -3.30
C ARG A 183 -21.26 -6.29 -3.52
N VAL A 184 -21.34 -5.23 -4.33
CA VAL A 184 -22.63 -4.62 -4.68
C VAL A 184 -23.50 -5.60 -5.47
N LEU A 185 -22.94 -6.34 -6.42
CA LEU A 185 -23.69 -7.36 -7.16
C LEU A 185 -24.21 -8.47 -6.23
N ASP A 186 -23.40 -8.90 -5.25
CA ASP A 186 -23.81 -9.86 -4.24
C ASP A 186 -25.01 -9.37 -3.41
N LEU A 187 -25.05 -8.09 -3.07
CA LEU A 187 -26.18 -7.46 -2.36
C LEU A 187 -27.42 -7.29 -3.23
N ILE A 188 -27.27 -7.01 -4.54
CA ILE A 188 -28.39 -7.00 -5.48
C ILE A 188 -29.07 -8.38 -5.50
N LEU A 189 -28.28 -9.46 -5.50
CA LEU A 189 -28.80 -10.83 -5.41
C LEU A 189 -29.49 -11.09 -4.07
N ASP A 190 -28.93 -10.63 -2.94
CA ASP A 190 -29.53 -10.81 -1.61
C ASP A 190 -30.92 -10.14 -1.52
N VAL A 191 -31.06 -8.92 -2.04
CA VAL A 191 -32.36 -8.22 -2.05
C VAL A 191 -33.35 -8.94 -2.97
N GLY A 192 -32.89 -9.48 -4.11
CA GLY A 192 -33.70 -10.33 -4.98
C GLY A 192 -34.17 -11.61 -4.30
N GLU A 193 -33.31 -12.23 -3.51
CA GLU A 193 -33.64 -13.41 -2.74
C GLU A 193 -34.71 -13.10 -1.68
N PHE A 194 -34.55 -12.01 -0.95
CA PHE A 194 -35.46 -11.57 0.12
C PHE A 194 -36.82 -11.10 -0.40
N ARG A 195 -36.89 -10.48 -1.59
CA ARG A 195 -38.13 -9.93 -2.16
C ARG A 195 -38.69 -10.80 -3.27
N GLU A 196 -39.69 -11.62 -2.96
CA GLU A 196 -40.29 -12.55 -3.93
C GLU A 196 -40.88 -11.84 -5.17
N ASN A 197 -41.52 -10.69 -4.95
CA ASN A 197 -42.18 -9.91 -6.00
C ASN A 197 -41.20 -9.10 -6.89
N MET A 198 -39.89 -9.14 -6.64
CA MET A 198 -38.88 -8.33 -7.35
C MET A 198 -38.26 -9.06 -8.57
N SER A 199 -38.83 -10.17 -9.03
CA SER A 199 -38.19 -11.02 -10.05
C SER A 199 -37.88 -10.29 -11.37
N GLU A 200 -38.83 -9.52 -11.90
CA GLU A 200 -38.64 -8.75 -13.15
C GLU A 200 -37.69 -7.55 -12.93
N GLN A 201 -37.84 -6.86 -11.79
CA GLN A 201 -37.00 -5.74 -11.40
C GLN A 201 -35.54 -6.16 -11.21
N LEU A 202 -35.29 -7.33 -10.61
CA LEU A 202 -33.96 -7.91 -10.45
C LEU A 202 -33.29 -8.15 -11.80
N VAL A 203 -34.01 -8.72 -12.77
CA VAL A 203 -33.48 -8.94 -14.12
C VAL A 203 -33.12 -7.60 -14.78
N LYS A 204 -33.98 -6.58 -14.64
CA LYS A 204 -33.70 -5.23 -15.15
C LYS A 204 -32.48 -4.62 -14.47
N LEU A 205 -32.37 -4.69 -13.14
CA LEU A 205 -31.22 -4.20 -12.39
C LEU A 205 -29.93 -4.88 -12.81
N ILE A 206 -29.91 -6.21 -12.95
CA ILE A 206 -28.70 -6.93 -13.39
C ILE A 206 -28.32 -6.55 -14.81
N ARG A 207 -29.29 -6.40 -15.73
CA ARG A 207 -29.03 -5.94 -17.10
C ARG A 207 -28.47 -4.53 -17.14
N PHE A 208 -28.98 -3.61 -16.33
CA PHE A 208 -28.42 -2.27 -16.23
C PHE A 208 -27.03 -2.30 -15.58
N TYR A 209 -26.83 -3.08 -14.54
CA TYR A 209 -25.53 -3.23 -13.88
C TYR A 209 -24.47 -3.75 -14.88
N ASN A 210 -24.88 -4.65 -15.78
CA ASN A 210 -24.07 -5.24 -16.84
C ASN A 210 -22.80 -5.95 -16.31
N PRO A 211 -22.93 -6.92 -15.38
CA PRO A 211 -21.79 -7.67 -14.89
C PRO A 211 -21.30 -8.68 -15.95
N ASP A 212 -20.04 -9.10 -15.83
CA ASP A 212 -19.59 -10.27 -16.57
C ASP A 212 -20.40 -11.52 -16.16
N LYS A 213 -20.79 -12.32 -17.17
CA LYS A 213 -21.64 -13.50 -16.97
C LYS A 213 -20.96 -14.56 -16.11
N LEU A 214 -19.65 -14.73 -16.25
CA LEU A 214 -18.87 -15.68 -15.45
C LEU A 214 -18.80 -15.21 -14.00
N ASP A 215 -18.51 -13.92 -13.78
CA ASP A 215 -18.43 -13.33 -12.44
C ASP A 215 -19.76 -13.45 -11.68
N LEU A 216 -20.89 -13.10 -12.33
CA LEU A 216 -22.23 -13.29 -11.74
C LEU A 216 -22.50 -14.76 -11.40
N THR A 217 -22.10 -15.68 -12.28
CA THR A 217 -22.27 -17.12 -12.05
C THR A 217 -21.42 -17.60 -10.86
N HIS A 218 -20.19 -17.08 -10.72
CA HIS A 218 -19.31 -17.40 -9.59
C HIS A 218 -19.83 -16.84 -8.27
N ILE A 219 -20.29 -15.59 -8.24
CA ILE A 219 -20.89 -14.98 -7.04
C ILE A 219 -22.09 -15.80 -6.56
N LEU A 220 -23.01 -16.15 -7.48
CA LEU A 220 -24.14 -17.02 -7.14
C LEU A 220 -23.69 -18.42 -6.67
N GLY A 221 -22.69 -19.01 -7.34
CA GLY A 221 -22.10 -20.29 -6.95
C GLY A 221 -21.50 -20.27 -5.55
N HIS A 222 -20.87 -19.17 -5.15
CA HIS A 222 -20.39 -18.94 -3.79
C HIS A 222 -21.52 -18.91 -2.77
N LYS A 223 -22.67 -18.26 -3.05
CA LYS A 223 -23.84 -18.30 -2.16
C LYS A 223 -24.32 -19.74 -1.91
N PHE A 224 -24.39 -20.57 -2.96
CA PHE A 224 -24.72 -22.01 -2.81
C PHE A 224 -23.71 -22.77 -1.95
N HIS A 225 -22.45 -22.35 -1.88
CA HIS A 225 -21.44 -22.98 -1.02
C HIS A 225 -21.75 -22.75 0.46
N PHE A 226 -22.11 -21.52 0.83
CA PHE A 226 -22.43 -21.13 2.21
C PHE A 226 -23.68 -21.85 2.73
N THR A 227 -24.66 -22.12 1.88
CA THR A 227 -25.90 -22.81 2.27
C THR A 227 -25.77 -24.35 2.27
N GLN A 228 -24.55 -24.86 2.08
CA GLN A 228 -24.27 -26.30 2.05
C GLN A 228 -23.43 -26.77 3.23
N ASP A 229 -23.30 -26.00 4.30
CA ASP A 229 -22.71 -26.50 5.54
C ASP A 229 -23.47 -27.71 6.16
N PRO A 230 -22.84 -28.48 7.06
CA PRO A 230 -23.52 -29.61 7.71
C PRO A 230 -24.67 -29.10 8.58
N GLY A 231 -25.91 -29.47 8.24
CA GLY A 231 -27.12 -29.09 8.98
C GLY A 231 -27.93 -27.95 8.36
N SER A 232 -27.39 -27.24 7.36
CA SER A 232 -28.15 -26.24 6.60
C SER A 232 -28.79 -26.85 5.35
N THR A 233 -30.04 -26.46 5.11
CA THR A 233 -30.73 -26.67 3.85
C THR A 233 -30.53 -25.44 2.97
N THR A 234 -30.35 -25.67 1.67
CA THR A 234 -30.30 -24.56 0.72
C THR A 234 -31.69 -23.95 0.60
N PRO A 235 -31.84 -22.64 0.81
CA PRO A 235 -33.14 -22.00 0.85
C PRO A 235 -33.82 -22.04 -0.53
N PRO A 236 -35.16 -22.22 -0.61
CA PRO A 236 -35.90 -22.23 -1.87
C PRO A 236 -35.74 -20.93 -2.67
N SER A 237 -35.60 -19.81 -1.98
CA SER A 237 -35.37 -18.47 -2.54
C SER A 237 -34.12 -18.41 -3.42
N LEU A 238 -33.02 -19.04 -2.99
CA LEU A 238 -31.78 -19.09 -3.77
C LEU A 238 -31.94 -19.92 -5.06
N TYR A 239 -32.68 -21.04 -5.01
CA TYR A 239 -33.01 -21.82 -6.21
C TYR A 239 -33.89 -21.02 -7.18
N ARG A 240 -34.86 -20.27 -6.66
CA ARG A 240 -35.74 -19.40 -7.45
C ARG A 240 -34.92 -18.35 -8.20
N ILE A 241 -34.00 -17.66 -7.52
CA ILE A 241 -33.11 -16.67 -8.15
C ILE A 241 -32.26 -17.32 -9.23
N ALA A 242 -31.64 -18.47 -8.94
CA ALA A 242 -30.85 -19.20 -9.93
C ALA A 242 -31.68 -19.55 -11.18
N ALA A 243 -32.92 -20.02 -11.00
CA ALA A 243 -33.81 -20.35 -12.09
C ALA A 243 -34.19 -19.12 -12.94
N ILE A 244 -34.51 -17.98 -12.29
CA ILE A 244 -34.81 -16.71 -12.98
C ILE A 244 -33.62 -16.25 -13.83
N LEU A 245 -32.41 -16.29 -13.25
CA LEU A 245 -31.19 -15.87 -13.95
C LEU A 245 -30.84 -16.80 -15.11
N LEU A 246 -31.03 -18.11 -14.95
CA LEU A 246 -30.85 -19.10 -16.03
C LEU A 246 -31.86 -18.89 -17.16
N ALA A 247 -33.14 -18.72 -16.83
CA ALA A 247 -34.21 -18.51 -17.80
C ALA A 247 -33.98 -17.23 -18.64
N ASN A 248 -33.35 -16.22 -18.06
CA ASN A 248 -32.99 -14.97 -18.74
C ASN A 248 -31.61 -14.99 -19.40
N GLY A 249 -30.89 -16.12 -19.35
CA GLY A 249 -29.57 -16.27 -19.96
C GLY A 249 -28.46 -15.48 -19.28
N LEU A 250 -28.67 -14.99 -18.05
CA LEU A 250 -27.74 -14.13 -17.31
C LEU A 250 -26.61 -14.89 -16.62
N ILE A 251 -26.71 -16.21 -16.46
CA ILE A 251 -25.68 -17.07 -15.87
C ILE A 251 -25.49 -18.37 -16.67
N ASN A 252 -24.39 -19.07 -16.41
CA ASN A 252 -24.04 -20.32 -17.10
C ASN A 252 -24.37 -21.55 -16.23
N LEU A 253 -25.19 -22.46 -16.77
CA LEU A 253 -25.59 -23.67 -16.06
C LEU A 253 -24.41 -24.59 -15.74
N ASP A 254 -23.50 -24.82 -16.70
CA ASP A 254 -22.37 -25.75 -16.53
C ASP A 254 -21.44 -25.31 -15.39
N ILE A 255 -21.17 -24.00 -15.32
CA ILE A 255 -20.32 -23.40 -14.29
C ILE A 255 -21.01 -23.46 -12.93
N LEU A 256 -22.30 -23.07 -12.87
CA LEU A 256 -23.08 -23.15 -11.64
C LEU A 256 -23.16 -24.60 -11.12
N TYR A 257 -23.37 -25.56 -12.03
CA TYR A 257 -23.38 -26.99 -11.72
C TYR A 257 -22.03 -27.45 -11.17
N GLY A 258 -20.91 -26.98 -11.73
CA GLY A 258 -19.57 -27.21 -11.21
C GLY A 258 -19.42 -26.82 -9.72
N HIS A 259 -19.90 -25.63 -9.35
CA HIS A 259 -19.92 -25.14 -7.96
C HIS A 259 -20.76 -26.04 -7.03
N ILE A 260 -21.93 -26.50 -7.49
CA ILE A 260 -22.84 -27.33 -6.70
C ILE A 260 -22.31 -28.79 -6.55
N VAL A 261 -21.74 -29.37 -7.61
CA VAL A 261 -21.29 -30.78 -7.61
C VAL A 261 -19.97 -30.99 -6.88
N PHE A 262 -19.00 -30.09 -7.07
CA PHE A 262 -17.71 -30.17 -6.40
C PHE A 262 -17.88 -30.28 -4.87
N PHE A 263 -18.90 -29.61 -4.35
CA PHE A 263 -19.23 -29.66 -2.94
C PHE A 263 -19.88 -30.98 -2.49
N LYS A 264 -20.84 -31.52 -3.25
CA LYS A 264 -21.43 -32.86 -2.97
C LYS A 264 -20.33 -33.94 -2.86
N LYS A 265 -19.28 -33.86 -3.70
CA LYS A 265 -18.11 -34.76 -3.63
C LYS A 265 -17.28 -34.53 -2.34
N LYS A 266 -17.04 -33.29 -1.91
CA LYS A 266 -16.39 -32.99 -0.61
C LYS A 266 -17.18 -33.52 0.58
N LYS A 267 -18.52 -33.36 0.61
CA LYS A 267 -19.41 -33.92 1.64
C LYS A 267 -19.33 -35.45 1.72
N LYS A 268 -19.38 -36.16 0.58
CA LYS A 268 -19.21 -37.63 0.54
C LYS A 268 -17.84 -38.07 1.08
N LYS A 269 -16.74 -37.38 0.73
CA LYS A 269 -15.40 -37.67 1.26
C LYS A 269 -15.30 -37.40 2.78
N LYS A 270 -15.87 -36.29 3.30
CA LYS A 270 -15.91 -36.01 4.75
C LYS A 270 -16.73 -37.05 5.52
N LYS A 271 -17.89 -37.49 5.01
CA LYS A 271 -18.67 -38.57 5.62
C LYS A 271 -17.91 -39.90 5.65
N LYS A 272 -17.25 -40.30 4.56
CA LYS A 272 -16.41 -41.51 4.50
C LYS A 272 -15.24 -41.47 5.50
N LYS A 273 -14.55 -40.33 5.65
CA LYS A 273 -13.48 -40.18 6.65
C LYS A 273 -13.97 -40.32 8.11
N LYS A 274 -15.20 -39.90 8.43
CA LYS A 274 -15.77 -40.11 9.77
C LYS A 274 -16.14 -41.57 10.08
N HIS A 275 -16.31 -42.43 9.07
CA HIS A 275 -16.62 -43.85 9.24
C HIS A 275 -15.36 -44.76 9.23
N HIS A 276 -14.15 -44.16 9.20
CA HIS A 276 -12.87 -44.87 9.32
C HIS A 276 -12.11 -44.47 10.60
N ILE A 277 -12.78 -43.81 11.54
CA ILE A 277 -12.25 -43.45 12.88
C ILE A 277 -13.17 -44.07 13.97
N VAL A 278 -13.80 -45.19 13.66
CA VAL A 278 -14.46 -46.06 14.64
C VAL A 278 -13.94 -47.47 14.41
#